data_AF-A0A934DTP0-F1
#
_entry.id   AF-A0A934DTP0-F1
#
_cell.length_a   1.000
_cell.length_b   1.000
_cell.length_c   1.000
_cell.angle_alpha   90.00
_cell.angle_beta   90.00
_cell.angle_gamma   90.00
#
_symmetry.space_group_name_H-M   'P 1'
#
loop_
_entity.id
_entity.type
_entity.pdbx_description
1 polymer ?
#
loop_
_entity_poly.entity_id
_entity_poly.type
_entity_poly.pdbx_seq_one_letter_code
_entity_poly.pdbx_strand_id
1 'polypeptide(L)'
;MESLARSSTAARRILQPSAALIVALLATAGIASCSDSSSADPNWASTKGGGAGQGGTGAGGSGAGGTAANGGTGGGAGTILIDGGGGAGDGAVGKGCEKIDFLFIVDNSESMQDNQAQLVAAFPGFISAIENTVNAGSNYHILVTDTDAWGRCNTANPWTGVDPTSSDCNSYIKKTVFEECDRTLGAGVVHPAGEFASNAVCPYPAGRRYLQQGDANVSAAFACAAQVGIAGNPKERPMDAMLAALSAQINGPGGCNEAFLREDALLVITFISDDPNYEDSGTPQEWYDGVVQAKKGDPNAVVVVGFTPAFDGCQDGKGPPKGSHWAEFVAKFPSNLHSSACGTDYASVFTQAVTVIDESCDKYVPPIQ
;
A
#
# COMPACT_ATOMS: atom_id res chain seq x y z
N MET A 1 -9.71 6.75 62.00
CA MET A 1 -10.95 7.09 62.72
C MET A 1 -11.55 8.30 62.00
N GLU A 2 -12.78 8.11 61.50
CA GLU A 2 -13.78 9.10 61.06
C GLU A 2 -13.39 10.05 59.91
N SER A 3 -13.88 9.82 58.69
CA SER A 3 -15.23 10.13 58.17
C SER A 3 -15.42 11.62 57.87
N LEU A 4 -15.59 11.97 56.59
CA LEU A 4 -16.88 12.45 56.08
C LEU A 4 -16.79 12.73 54.58
N ALA A 5 -17.54 11.92 53.83
CA ALA A 5 -17.91 12.16 52.44
C ALA A 5 -18.94 13.30 52.35
N ARG A 6 -18.82 14.16 51.33
CA ARG A 6 -19.94 14.99 50.85
C ARG A 6 -20.02 14.90 49.33
N SER A 7 -21.04 14.17 48.90
CA SER A 7 -21.62 14.20 47.57
C SER A 7 -22.41 15.50 47.40
N SER A 8 -22.28 16.17 46.26
CA SER A 8 -23.23 17.20 45.83
C SER A 8 -23.56 17.03 44.35
N THR A 9 -24.86 16.88 44.14
CA THR A 9 -25.59 16.55 42.93
C THR A 9 -25.59 17.66 41.89
N ALA A 10 -25.74 17.21 40.64
CA ALA A 10 -25.93 17.90 39.37
C ALA A 10 -26.75 19.20 39.36
N ALA A 11 -26.32 20.13 38.49
CA ALA A 11 -27.18 21.13 37.87
C ALA A 11 -26.95 21.11 36.35
N ARG A 12 -27.84 20.38 35.64
CA ARG A 12 -28.01 20.47 34.18
C ARG A 12 -28.58 21.85 33.84
N ARG A 13 -27.83 22.70 33.14
CA ARG A 13 -28.38 23.87 32.46
C ARG A 13 -28.77 23.49 31.04
N ILE A 14 -30.08 23.50 30.81
CA ILE A 14 -30.74 23.38 29.51
C ILE A 14 -30.59 24.74 28.82
N LEU A 15 -29.90 24.80 27.67
CA LEU A 15 -30.02 25.92 26.73
C LEU A 15 -30.95 25.49 25.60
N GLN A 16 -32.06 26.21 25.46
CA GLN A 16 -33.01 26.11 24.35
C GLN A 16 -32.44 26.83 23.11
N PRO A 17 -32.73 26.35 21.88
CA PRO A 17 -32.44 27.09 20.66
C PRO A 17 -33.59 28.06 20.33
N SER A 18 -33.26 29.32 20.12
CA SER A 18 -34.19 30.33 19.60
C SER A 18 -34.38 30.13 18.09
N ALA A 19 -35.63 29.87 17.69
CA ALA A 19 -36.07 29.92 16.32
C ALA A 19 -36.14 31.38 15.83
N ALA A 20 -35.62 31.64 14.62
CA ALA A 20 -35.93 32.84 13.85
C ALA A 20 -36.26 32.45 12.40
N LEU A 21 -37.23 33.16 11.86
CA LEU A 21 -38.15 32.81 10.79
C LEU A 21 -37.78 33.55 9.49
N ILE A 22 -37.73 32.80 8.37
CA ILE A 22 -38.14 33.10 6.97
C ILE A 22 -37.77 34.46 6.34
N VAL A 23 -37.08 34.44 5.19
CA VAL A 23 -37.54 35.09 3.93
C VAL A 23 -37.05 34.29 2.71
N ALA A 24 -38.00 33.85 1.87
CA ALA A 24 -37.78 33.29 0.54
C ALA A 24 -37.63 34.42 -0.50
N LEU A 25 -36.72 34.26 -1.46
CA LEU A 25 -36.73 35.06 -2.68
C LEU A 25 -36.60 34.15 -3.91
N LEU A 26 -37.69 34.02 -4.65
CA LEU A 26 -37.72 33.53 -6.02
C LEU A 26 -37.19 34.62 -6.96
N ALA A 27 -36.29 34.26 -7.87
CA ALA A 27 -36.09 34.97 -9.12
C ALA A 27 -35.87 33.95 -10.26
N THR A 28 -36.87 33.86 -11.12
CA THR A 28 -36.85 33.20 -12.42
C THR A 28 -36.23 34.11 -13.48
N ALA A 29 -35.42 33.55 -14.39
CA ALA A 29 -35.43 33.75 -15.85
C ALA A 29 -34.04 33.52 -16.46
N GLY A 30 -33.95 32.77 -17.56
CA GLY A 30 -32.73 32.73 -18.38
C GLY A 30 -32.52 31.47 -19.19
N ILE A 31 -33.48 31.14 -20.05
CA ILE A 31 -33.39 30.11 -21.09
C ILE A 31 -32.38 30.58 -22.15
N ALA A 32 -31.37 29.76 -22.45
CA ALA A 32 -30.68 29.77 -23.73
C ALA A 32 -30.59 28.32 -24.21
N SER A 33 -31.41 28.01 -25.22
CA SER A 33 -31.41 26.72 -25.89
C SER A 33 -30.28 26.67 -26.91
N CYS A 34 -29.69 25.50 -27.05
CA CYS A 34 -29.38 24.96 -28.37
C CYS A 34 -29.83 23.50 -28.37
N SER A 35 -30.91 23.26 -29.10
CA SER A 35 -31.54 21.96 -29.31
C SER A 35 -30.80 21.16 -30.39
N ASP A 36 -30.81 19.85 -30.16
CA ASP A 36 -31.03 18.75 -31.10
C ASP A 36 -30.09 18.54 -32.30
N SER A 37 -29.50 17.34 -32.32
CA SER A 37 -29.95 16.20 -33.13
C SER A 37 -29.07 14.99 -32.76
N SER A 38 -29.50 13.74 -32.60
CA SER A 38 -30.79 13.06 -32.67
C SER A 38 -30.53 11.57 -32.36
N SER A 39 -31.29 11.02 -31.40
CA SER A 39 -31.99 9.72 -31.46
C SER A 39 -31.24 8.37 -31.58
N ALA A 40 -31.27 7.65 -30.45
CA ALA A 40 -31.81 6.28 -30.25
C ALA A 40 -31.07 5.02 -30.76
N ASP A 41 -30.40 4.32 -29.81
CA ASP A 41 -30.69 2.97 -29.23
C ASP A 41 -31.31 1.84 -30.09
N PRO A 42 -31.30 0.57 -29.63
CA PRO A 42 -30.24 -0.25 -29.01
C PRO A 42 -30.19 -1.67 -29.65
N ASN A 43 -29.14 -2.49 -29.44
CA ASN A 43 -29.37 -3.93 -29.21
C ASN A 43 -28.15 -4.70 -28.71
N TRP A 44 -28.39 -5.41 -27.62
CA TRP A 44 -27.60 -6.54 -27.14
C TRP A 44 -28.10 -7.82 -27.82
N ALA A 45 -27.20 -8.71 -28.24
CA ALA A 45 -27.46 -10.16 -28.39
C ALA A 45 -26.17 -10.94 -28.68
N SER A 46 -26.11 -12.12 -28.09
CA SER A 46 -25.03 -13.11 -28.08
C SER A 46 -25.03 -14.06 -29.30
N THR A 47 -23.87 -14.71 -29.53
CA THR A 47 -23.64 -16.12 -29.95
C THR A 47 -23.04 -16.43 -31.35
N LYS A 48 -21.86 -17.10 -31.29
CA LYS A 48 -21.19 -18.13 -32.15
C LYS A 48 -21.25 -18.18 -33.69
N GLY A 49 -20.06 -18.49 -34.22
CA GLY A 49 -19.79 -19.41 -35.36
C GLY A 49 -19.39 -18.69 -36.64
N GLY A 50 -18.39 -19.08 -37.44
CA GLY A 50 -17.49 -20.23 -37.48
C GLY A 50 -16.93 -20.36 -38.91
N GLY A 51 -15.64 -20.68 -39.03
CA GLY A 51 -14.97 -21.19 -40.24
C GLY A 51 -14.60 -20.15 -41.31
N ALA A 52 -13.63 -20.36 -42.20
CA ALA A 52 -12.60 -21.39 -42.39
C ALA A 52 -11.74 -20.97 -43.61
N GLY A 53 -10.55 -21.54 -43.76
CA GLY A 53 -9.83 -21.65 -45.05
C GLY A 53 -8.46 -20.96 -45.05
N GLN A 54 -7.38 -21.70 -44.77
CA GLN A 54 -6.48 -22.37 -45.76
C GLN A 54 -5.44 -21.39 -46.32
N GLY A 55 -4.13 -21.66 -46.38
CA GLY A 55 -3.32 -22.88 -46.46
C GLY A 55 -2.06 -22.47 -47.27
N GLY A 56 -0.89 -23.09 -47.23
CA GLY A 56 -0.36 -24.20 -46.48
C GLY A 56 1.11 -24.41 -46.87
N THR A 57 1.66 -25.53 -46.37
CA THR A 57 2.74 -26.38 -46.93
C THR A 57 4.13 -25.77 -47.23
N GLY A 58 5.26 -26.39 -46.86
CA GLY A 58 5.50 -27.69 -46.24
C GLY A 58 6.95 -28.17 -46.44
N ALA A 59 7.27 -29.25 -45.71
CA ALA A 59 8.34 -30.24 -45.89
C ALA A 59 9.81 -29.76 -45.85
N GLY A 60 10.77 -30.45 -45.23
CA GLY A 60 10.84 -31.79 -44.65
C GLY A 60 12.32 -32.24 -44.67
N GLY A 61 12.68 -33.28 -43.91
CA GLY A 61 13.86 -34.11 -44.21
C GLY A 61 14.88 -34.30 -43.08
N SER A 62 14.80 -35.48 -42.45
CA SER A 62 15.76 -36.06 -41.51
C SER A 62 17.07 -36.51 -42.17
N GLY A 63 18.15 -36.67 -41.39
CA GLY A 63 19.33 -37.43 -41.80
C GLY A 63 20.40 -37.51 -40.71
N ALA A 64 20.71 -38.73 -40.28
CA ALA A 64 21.63 -39.06 -39.19
C ALA A 64 23.00 -39.56 -39.72
N GLY A 65 24.04 -39.47 -38.87
CA GLY A 65 25.12 -40.46 -38.77
C GLY A 65 26.55 -40.01 -39.12
N GLY A 66 27.51 -40.29 -38.21
CA GLY A 66 28.93 -40.51 -38.58
C GLY A 66 30.02 -39.94 -37.65
N THR A 67 30.48 -40.78 -36.71
CA THR A 67 31.78 -40.85 -35.96
C THR A 67 33.06 -40.65 -36.82
N ALA A 68 34.29 -40.35 -36.37
CA ALA A 68 35.00 -40.31 -35.08
C ALA A 68 36.39 -39.61 -35.18
N ALA A 69 37.01 -39.36 -34.01
CA ALA A 69 38.47 -39.33 -33.67
C ALA A 69 39.34 -38.12 -34.12
N ASN A 70 40.35 -37.62 -33.40
CA ASN A 70 40.93 -37.77 -32.05
C ASN A 70 41.99 -36.65 -31.86
N GLY A 71 42.29 -36.20 -30.64
CA GLY A 71 43.46 -35.35 -30.32
C GLY A 71 43.35 -34.58 -28.99
N GLY A 72 44.08 -35.03 -27.95
CA GLY A 72 44.12 -34.48 -26.58
C GLY A 72 44.71 -33.06 -26.46
N THR A 73 44.95 -32.45 -25.29
CA THR A 73 45.16 -32.96 -23.92
C THR A 73 45.07 -31.75 -22.95
N GLY A 74 44.57 -31.94 -21.73
CA GLY A 74 45.15 -31.31 -20.53
C GLY A 74 44.50 -30.03 -19.95
N GLY A 75 44.17 -30.10 -18.65
CA GLY A 75 44.22 -28.95 -17.74
C GLY A 75 42.87 -28.44 -17.21
N GLY A 76 42.34 -29.10 -16.18
CA GLY A 76 41.17 -28.63 -15.44
C GLY A 76 41.47 -27.44 -14.53
N ALA A 77 40.61 -26.44 -14.59
CA ALA A 77 40.39 -25.37 -13.61
C ALA A 77 38.94 -24.91 -13.81
N GLY A 78 38.08 -24.74 -12.83
CA GLY A 78 38.11 -24.93 -11.40
C GLY A 78 36.73 -24.45 -10.94
N THR A 79 35.89 -25.37 -10.46
CA THR A 79 34.63 -25.06 -9.79
C THR A 79 34.96 -24.34 -8.49
N ILE A 80 34.59 -23.07 -8.37
CA ILE A 80 34.65 -22.36 -7.09
C ILE A 80 33.47 -22.86 -6.25
N LEU A 81 33.79 -23.74 -5.30
CA LEU A 81 33.02 -23.99 -4.10
C LEU A 81 33.71 -23.17 -3.00
N ILE A 82 33.04 -22.18 -2.44
CA ILE A 82 33.54 -21.48 -1.25
C ILE A 82 33.19 -22.35 -0.04
N ASP A 83 34.20 -23.05 0.48
CA ASP A 83 34.17 -23.76 1.76
C ASP A 83 34.51 -22.81 2.91
N GLY A 84 33.77 -22.95 4.00
CA GLY A 84 33.92 -22.18 5.21
C GLY A 84 35.16 -22.61 6.00
N GLY A 85 36.00 -21.63 6.36
CA GLY A 85 37.13 -21.81 7.26
C GLY A 85 37.43 -20.51 8.00
N GLY A 86 37.12 -20.49 9.29
CA GLY A 86 37.10 -19.29 10.13
C GLY A 86 38.45 -18.64 10.41
N GLY A 87 38.38 -17.32 10.63
CA GLY A 87 39.41 -16.52 11.26
C GLY A 87 38.76 -15.62 12.31
N ALA A 88 39.14 -15.81 13.57
CA ALA A 88 38.63 -15.05 14.71
C ALA A 88 39.03 -13.56 14.61
N GLY A 89 38.00 -12.71 14.61
CA GLY A 89 38.07 -11.28 14.89
C GLY A 89 36.75 -10.92 15.58
N ASP A 90 36.80 -10.83 16.91
CA ASP A 90 35.71 -10.35 17.76
C ASP A 90 35.47 -8.86 17.49
N GLY A 91 34.43 -8.63 16.70
CA GLY A 91 33.65 -7.41 16.65
C GLY A 91 32.31 -7.86 16.11
N ALA A 92 31.21 -7.61 16.84
CA ALA A 92 29.87 -8.07 16.50
C ALA A 92 29.57 -7.85 15.01
N VAL A 93 29.69 -8.90 14.20
CA VAL A 93 29.10 -8.95 12.87
C VAL A 93 27.61 -8.96 13.16
N GLY A 94 26.96 -7.80 12.99
CA GLY A 94 25.53 -7.64 13.25
C GLY A 94 24.79 -8.78 12.57
N LYS A 95 23.86 -9.42 13.28
CA LYS A 95 23.14 -10.62 12.81
C LYS A 95 22.18 -10.37 11.63
N GLY A 96 22.46 -9.36 10.82
CA GLY A 96 21.52 -8.76 9.90
C GLY A 96 20.25 -8.27 10.62
N CYS A 97 19.24 -7.93 9.85
CA CYS A 97 17.89 -7.76 10.39
C CYS A 97 17.36 -9.14 10.84
N GLU A 98 16.87 -9.29 12.08
CA GLU A 98 16.16 -10.52 12.52
C GLU A 98 14.64 -10.39 12.35
N LYS A 99 14.17 -9.15 12.16
CA LYS A 99 12.75 -8.76 12.08
C LYS A 99 12.57 -7.71 11.00
N ILE A 100 11.42 -7.73 10.31
CA ILE A 100 11.06 -6.73 9.30
C ILE A 100 9.61 -6.29 9.48
N ASP A 101 9.35 -4.99 9.49
CA ASP A 101 8.01 -4.43 9.45
C ASP A 101 7.74 -3.84 8.07
N PHE A 102 6.79 -4.41 7.33
CA PHE A 102 6.33 -3.90 6.05
C PHE A 102 5.12 -2.99 6.26
N LEU A 103 5.24 -1.73 5.86
CA LEU A 103 4.14 -0.77 5.83
C LEU A 103 3.81 -0.45 4.38
N PHE A 104 2.62 -0.87 3.94
CA PHE A 104 2.07 -0.55 2.63
C PHE A 104 1.06 0.59 2.78
N ILE A 105 1.31 1.71 2.11
CA ILE A 105 0.38 2.84 2.01
C ILE A 105 -0.20 2.83 0.60
N VAL A 106 -1.49 2.52 0.49
CA VAL A 106 -2.15 2.31 -0.79
C VAL A 106 -3.15 3.42 -1.01
N ASP A 107 -2.92 4.21 -2.04
CA ASP A 107 -3.87 5.23 -2.41
C ASP A 107 -5.21 4.64 -2.91
N ASN A 108 -6.29 5.27 -2.48
CA ASN A 108 -7.66 4.84 -2.68
C ASN A 108 -8.49 5.84 -3.49
N SER A 109 -7.84 6.69 -4.30
CA SER A 109 -8.49 7.57 -5.27
C SER A 109 -9.11 6.80 -6.45
N GLU A 110 -9.94 7.48 -7.24
CA GLU A 110 -10.71 6.90 -8.35
C GLU A 110 -9.85 6.20 -9.42
N SER A 111 -8.62 6.69 -9.66
CA SER A 111 -7.69 6.19 -10.68
C SER A 111 -6.96 4.90 -10.28
N MET A 112 -6.95 4.55 -8.99
CA MET A 112 -6.04 3.55 -8.44
C MET A 112 -6.42 2.08 -8.66
N GLN A 113 -7.52 1.79 -9.36
CA GLN A 113 -8.01 0.42 -9.55
C GLN A 113 -6.92 -0.53 -10.09
N ASP A 114 -6.29 -0.15 -11.21
CA ASP A 114 -5.32 -1.02 -11.88
C ASP A 114 -4.01 -1.14 -11.07
N ASN A 115 -3.62 -0.06 -10.41
CA ASN A 115 -2.47 0.00 -9.50
C ASN A 115 -2.62 -0.96 -8.32
N GLN A 116 -3.79 -0.95 -7.67
CA GLN A 116 -4.12 -1.89 -6.59
C GLN A 116 -4.08 -3.34 -7.10
N ALA A 117 -4.65 -3.62 -8.27
CA ALA A 117 -4.64 -4.96 -8.86
C ALA A 117 -3.21 -5.46 -9.15
N GLN A 118 -2.33 -4.59 -9.65
CA GLN A 118 -0.92 -4.92 -9.88
C GLN A 118 -0.15 -5.18 -8.58
N LEU A 119 -0.37 -4.36 -7.55
CA LEU A 119 0.21 -4.55 -6.22
C LEU A 119 -0.19 -5.92 -5.65
N VAL A 120 -1.49 -6.25 -5.70
CA VAL A 120 -2.02 -7.54 -5.23
C VAL A 120 -1.44 -8.71 -6.02
N ALA A 121 -1.29 -8.57 -7.34
CA ALA A 121 -0.74 -9.63 -8.19
C ALA A 121 0.76 -9.88 -7.96
N ALA A 122 1.53 -8.83 -7.63
CA ALA A 122 2.97 -8.94 -7.40
C ALA A 122 3.33 -9.46 -6.00
N PHE A 123 2.49 -9.20 -5.01
CA PHE A 123 2.77 -9.51 -3.61
C PHE A 123 3.10 -10.98 -3.29
N PRO A 124 2.44 -12.01 -3.86
CA PRO A 124 2.79 -13.40 -3.59
C PRO A 124 4.24 -13.75 -3.97
N GLY A 125 4.74 -13.20 -5.08
CA GLY A 125 6.13 -13.37 -5.50
C GLY A 125 7.09 -12.62 -4.57
N PHE A 126 6.73 -11.40 -4.19
CA PHE A 126 7.48 -10.59 -3.24
C PHE A 126 7.68 -11.28 -1.89
N ILE A 127 6.60 -11.70 -1.24
CA ILE A 127 6.70 -12.28 0.11
C ILE A 127 7.44 -13.62 0.09
N SER A 128 7.23 -14.44 -0.95
CA SER A 128 7.99 -15.67 -1.16
C SER A 128 9.49 -15.40 -1.33
N ALA A 129 9.87 -14.36 -2.07
CA ALA A 129 11.26 -13.98 -2.23
C ALA A 129 11.87 -13.49 -0.90
N ILE A 130 11.14 -12.68 -0.12
CA ILE A 130 11.58 -12.27 1.23
C ILE A 130 11.84 -13.49 2.13
N GLU A 131 10.90 -14.44 2.17
CA GLU A 131 11.01 -15.66 2.99
C GLU A 131 12.19 -16.57 2.58
N ASN A 132 12.59 -16.52 1.30
CA ASN A 132 13.67 -17.36 0.77
C ASN A 132 15.04 -16.68 0.76
N THR A 133 15.10 -15.35 0.70
CA THR A 133 16.35 -14.61 0.46
C THR A 133 16.89 -13.94 1.72
N VAL A 134 16.03 -13.29 2.51
CA VAL A 134 16.50 -12.50 3.64
C VAL A 134 16.62 -13.42 4.85
N ASN A 135 17.79 -13.47 5.52
CA ASN A 135 18.02 -14.32 6.71
C ASN A 135 17.02 -14.04 7.86
N ALA A 136 16.42 -12.85 7.87
CA ALA A 136 15.30 -12.45 8.72
C ALA A 136 13.97 -13.12 8.40
N GLY A 137 13.93 -13.94 7.34
CA GLY A 137 12.78 -14.39 6.51
C GLY A 137 11.71 -15.20 7.24
N SER A 138 11.70 -15.09 8.55
CA SER A 138 10.62 -15.54 9.39
C SER A 138 9.96 -14.39 10.15
N ASN A 139 10.62 -13.44 10.79
CA ASN A 139 9.88 -12.55 11.71
C ASN A 139 9.37 -11.24 11.09
N TYR A 140 8.36 -11.31 10.23
CA TYR A 140 7.76 -10.11 9.62
C TYR A 140 6.42 -9.68 10.20
N HIS A 141 6.16 -8.37 10.16
CA HIS A 141 4.82 -7.79 10.22
C HIS A 141 4.46 -7.17 8.87
N ILE A 142 3.20 -7.22 8.44
CA ILE A 142 2.71 -6.53 7.23
C ILE A 142 1.45 -5.76 7.56
N LEU A 143 1.50 -4.43 7.47
CA LEU A 143 0.36 -3.54 7.63
C LEU A 143 0.07 -2.85 6.30
N VAL A 144 -1.21 -2.77 5.95
CA VAL A 144 -1.71 -1.99 4.82
C VAL A 144 -2.56 -0.86 5.38
N THR A 145 -2.29 0.39 5.02
CA THR A 145 -3.14 1.56 5.32
C THR A 145 -3.55 2.22 4.00
N ASP A 146 -4.72 2.86 3.99
CA ASP A 146 -5.13 3.76 2.90
C ASP A 146 -4.69 5.22 3.18
N THR A 147 -4.95 6.10 2.20
CA THR A 147 -4.56 7.52 2.19
C THR A 147 -5.71 8.45 2.57
N ASP A 148 -6.87 7.92 2.98
CA ASP A 148 -8.11 8.69 3.11
C ASP A 148 -8.16 9.55 4.37
N ALA A 149 -8.28 10.87 4.18
CA ALA A 149 -8.41 11.83 5.27
C ALA A 149 -9.79 11.84 5.97
N TRP A 150 -10.83 11.24 5.37
CA TRP A 150 -12.21 11.26 5.89
C TRP A 150 -12.73 9.88 6.31
N GLY A 151 -11.92 8.83 6.12
CA GLY A 151 -12.36 7.45 6.19
C GLY A 151 -13.24 7.08 4.98
N ARG A 152 -13.09 5.83 4.52
CA ARG A 152 -13.69 5.30 3.27
C ARG A 152 -15.10 5.84 3.02
N CYS A 153 -15.36 6.52 1.91
CA CYS A 153 -16.66 7.10 1.57
C CYS A 153 -17.25 8.14 2.53
N ASN A 154 -16.41 8.96 3.18
CA ASN A 154 -16.84 9.93 4.18
C ASN A 154 -17.66 9.25 5.30
N THR A 155 -17.28 8.02 5.66
CA THR A 155 -17.96 7.24 6.70
C THR A 155 -17.63 7.71 8.11
N ALA A 156 -16.97 8.86 8.26
CA ALA A 156 -16.79 9.60 9.51
C ALA A 156 -18.01 9.55 10.47
N ASN A 157 -19.21 9.26 9.97
CA ASN A 157 -20.33 8.98 10.85
C ASN A 157 -21.38 7.95 10.35
N PRO A 158 -21.57 6.80 11.03
CA PRO A 158 -22.74 5.92 10.86
C PRO A 158 -23.96 6.46 11.63
N TRP A 159 -23.83 7.59 12.35
CA TRP A 159 -24.84 8.21 13.21
C TRP A 159 -25.44 9.53 12.68
N THR A 160 -25.08 10.02 11.48
CA THR A 160 -25.73 11.22 10.90
C THR A 160 -26.77 10.93 9.81
N GLY A 161 -26.92 9.68 9.37
CA GLY A 161 -27.92 9.34 8.35
C GLY A 161 -27.68 10.03 7.00
N VAL A 162 -26.42 10.32 6.65
CA VAL A 162 -26.06 10.83 5.33
C VAL A 162 -25.77 9.62 4.42
N ASP A 163 -26.66 9.39 3.47
CA ASP A 163 -26.45 8.43 2.38
C ASP A 163 -25.24 8.90 1.56
N PRO A 164 -24.17 8.08 1.38
CA PRO A 164 -23.07 8.47 0.52
C PRO A 164 -23.58 8.53 -0.92
N THR A 165 -23.84 9.76 -1.40
CA THR A 165 -24.35 10.03 -2.74
C THR A 165 -23.27 9.95 -3.84
N SER A 166 -22.08 9.37 -3.57
CA SER A 166 -21.07 9.15 -4.61
C SER A 166 -21.33 7.84 -5.34
N SER A 167 -20.99 7.79 -6.63
CA SER A 167 -21.07 6.59 -7.48
C SER A 167 -20.26 5.42 -6.92
N ASP A 168 -19.17 5.75 -6.24
CA ASP A 168 -18.11 4.80 -5.90
C ASP A 168 -18.35 4.19 -4.50
N CYS A 169 -19.34 4.71 -3.77
CA CYS A 169 -19.78 4.14 -2.50
C CYS A 169 -20.83 3.06 -2.72
N ASN A 170 -20.50 1.82 -2.35
CA ASN A 170 -21.33 0.67 -2.66
C ASN A 170 -22.23 0.21 -1.50
N SER A 171 -22.98 -0.87 -1.74
CA SER A 171 -23.94 -1.41 -0.75
C SER A 171 -23.29 -2.04 0.49
N TYR A 172 -22.00 -2.40 0.44
CA TYR A 172 -21.27 -2.96 1.58
C TYR A 172 -21.11 -1.87 2.65
N ILE A 173 -20.69 -0.67 2.26
CA ILE A 173 -20.52 0.48 3.14
C ILE A 173 -21.80 0.79 3.94
N LYS A 174 -22.96 0.72 3.28
CA LYS A 174 -24.27 0.99 3.92
C LYS A 174 -24.65 -0.05 4.99
N LYS A 175 -24.03 -1.23 4.97
CA LYS A 175 -24.36 -2.37 5.85
C LYS A 175 -23.26 -2.64 6.88
N THR A 176 -22.10 -2.02 6.73
CA THR A 176 -20.93 -2.24 7.57
C THR A 176 -20.85 -1.18 8.65
N VAL A 177 -20.64 -1.62 9.89
CA VAL A 177 -20.32 -0.72 11.00
C VAL A 177 -18.81 -0.59 11.06
N PHE A 178 -18.30 0.55 10.64
CA PHE A 178 -16.87 0.87 10.77
C PHE A 178 -16.58 1.35 12.20
N GLU A 179 -15.56 0.78 12.82
CA GLU A 179 -15.07 1.17 14.14
C GLU A 179 -14.17 2.42 14.04
N GLU A 180 -13.75 2.97 15.18
CA GLU A 180 -12.90 4.18 15.21
C GLU A 180 -11.59 3.98 14.42
N CYS A 181 -10.97 2.82 14.58
CA CYS A 181 -9.75 2.48 13.85
C CYS A 181 -9.96 2.28 12.34
N ASP A 182 -11.18 2.02 11.86
CA ASP A 182 -11.44 1.94 10.42
C ASP A 182 -11.45 3.31 9.73
N ARG A 183 -11.46 4.39 10.52
CA ARG A 183 -11.51 5.79 10.05
C ARG A 183 -10.32 6.62 10.53
N THR A 184 -9.38 5.97 11.20
CA THR A 184 -8.18 6.60 11.70
C THR A 184 -7.12 6.53 10.61
N LEU A 185 -6.66 7.68 10.14
CA LEU A 185 -5.58 7.77 9.15
C LEU A 185 -4.34 7.01 9.66
N GLY A 186 -3.73 6.19 8.80
CA GLY A 186 -2.57 5.36 9.15
C GLY A 186 -2.92 4.05 9.89
N ALA A 187 -4.17 3.81 10.26
CA ALA A 187 -4.58 2.53 10.84
C ALA A 187 -4.63 1.43 9.78
N GLY A 188 -4.25 0.20 10.17
CA GLY A 188 -4.32 -0.95 9.27
C GLY A 188 -5.73 -1.16 8.71
N VAL A 189 -5.88 -1.51 7.43
CA VAL A 189 -7.17 -1.71 6.76
C VAL A 189 -7.77 -3.07 7.14
N VAL A 190 -8.90 -3.09 7.88
CA VAL A 190 -9.67 -4.32 8.16
C VAL A 190 -10.91 -4.45 7.29
N HIS A 191 -11.54 -3.33 6.95
CA HIS A 191 -12.77 -3.27 6.16
C HIS A 191 -12.57 -2.45 4.86
N PRO A 192 -11.82 -2.95 3.86
CA PRO A 192 -11.79 -2.34 2.53
C PRO A 192 -13.21 -2.18 2.01
N ALA A 193 -13.53 -0.99 1.49
CA ALA A 193 -14.89 -0.66 1.14
C ALA A 193 -14.95 0.40 0.05
N GLY A 194 -15.87 0.22 -0.89
CA GLY A 194 -16.01 1.08 -2.06
C GLY A 194 -16.02 0.27 -3.35
N GLU A 195 -16.25 0.93 -4.46
CA GLU A 195 -16.09 0.33 -5.78
C GLU A 195 -14.67 -0.23 -5.92
N PHE A 196 -14.58 -1.38 -6.56
CA PHE A 196 -13.36 -2.19 -6.70
C PHE A 196 -12.65 -2.59 -5.40
N ALA A 197 -13.17 -2.31 -4.22
CA ALA A 197 -12.63 -2.83 -2.97
C ALA A 197 -12.93 -4.33 -2.80
N SER A 198 -12.22 -4.98 -1.88
CA SER A 198 -12.56 -6.35 -1.46
C SER A 198 -13.94 -6.49 -0.83
N ASN A 199 -14.48 -5.41 -0.23
CA ASN A 199 -15.83 -5.35 0.33
C ASN A 199 -16.15 -6.51 1.28
N ALA A 200 -15.16 -6.82 2.13
CA ALA A 200 -15.19 -7.91 3.09
C ALA A 200 -14.40 -7.53 4.33
N VAL A 201 -14.60 -8.27 5.43
CA VAL A 201 -13.72 -8.22 6.58
C VAL A 201 -12.47 -9.02 6.22
N CYS A 202 -11.31 -8.37 6.23
CA CYS A 202 -10.07 -9.08 5.90
C CYS A 202 -9.70 -10.09 6.98
N PRO A 203 -9.17 -11.26 6.59
CA PRO A 203 -8.97 -12.40 7.49
C PRO A 203 -7.72 -12.25 8.38
N TYR A 204 -7.65 -11.15 9.12
CA TYR A 204 -6.65 -10.95 10.17
C TYR A 204 -6.98 -11.79 11.40
N PRO A 205 -5.97 -12.23 12.16
CA PRO A 205 -6.21 -12.77 13.50
C PRO A 205 -6.87 -11.74 14.41
N ALA A 206 -7.72 -12.23 15.32
CA ALA A 206 -8.56 -11.38 16.15
C ALA A 206 -7.74 -10.35 16.96
N GLY A 207 -8.22 -9.11 16.97
CA GLY A 207 -7.58 -8.01 17.71
C GLY A 207 -6.36 -7.39 17.02
N ARG A 208 -6.02 -7.80 15.79
CA ARG A 208 -4.93 -7.19 15.01
C ARG A 208 -5.42 -6.60 13.69
N ARG A 209 -4.68 -5.60 13.21
CA ARG A 209 -4.89 -4.93 11.91
C ARG A 209 -3.70 -5.09 10.95
N TYR A 210 -2.83 -6.06 11.24
CA TYR A 210 -1.63 -6.38 10.47
C TYR A 210 -1.38 -7.90 10.52
N LEU A 211 -0.66 -8.40 9.51
CA LEU A 211 -0.27 -9.81 9.40
C LEU A 211 1.06 -10.04 10.09
N GLN A 212 1.25 -11.25 10.58
CA GLN A 212 2.54 -11.75 11.04
C GLN A 212 2.90 -13.04 10.32
N GLN A 213 4.17 -13.42 10.37
CA GLN A 213 4.56 -14.76 9.94
C GLN A 213 3.83 -15.84 10.74
N GLY A 214 3.41 -16.90 10.04
CA GLY A 214 2.65 -18.01 10.61
C GLY A 214 1.14 -17.79 10.59
N ASP A 215 0.67 -16.59 10.23
CA ASP A 215 -0.74 -16.36 9.96
C ASP A 215 -1.20 -17.19 8.76
N ALA A 216 -2.44 -17.67 8.80
CA ALA A 216 -3.00 -18.43 7.71
C ALA A 216 -3.29 -17.52 6.50
N ASN A 217 -2.90 -17.96 5.31
CA ASN A 217 -3.21 -17.30 4.04
C ASN A 217 -2.77 -15.82 3.95
N VAL A 218 -1.52 -15.51 4.36
CA VAL A 218 -0.93 -14.15 4.30
C VAL A 218 -1.23 -13.44 2.98
N SER A 219 -1.01 -14.08 1.83
CA SER A 219 -1.28 -13.47 0.52
C SER A 219 -2.74 -13.14 0.28
N ALA A 220 -3.69 -13.95 0.76
CA ALA A 220 -5.12 -13.67 0.62
C ALA A 220 -5.56 -12.55 1.56
N ALA A 221 -5.01 -12.49 2.77
CA ALA A 221 -5.28 -11.42 3.71
C ALA A 221 -4.71 -10.08 3.24
N PHE A 222 -3.48 -10.09 2.69
CA PHE A 222 -2.89 -8.93 2.03
C PHE A 222 -3.72 -8.50 0.83
N ALA A 223 -4.09 -9.43 -0.06
CA ALA A 223 -4.92 -9.13 -1.22
C ALA A 223 -6.23 -8.46 -0.82
N CYS A 224 -6.86 -8.96 0.26
CA CYS A 224 -8.05 -8.34 0.81
C CYS A 224 -7.79 -6.87 1.20
N ALA A 225 -6.76 -6.64 2.01
CA ALA A 225 -6.48 -5.33 2.60
C ALA A 225 -5.92 -4.30 1.61
N ALA A 226 -5.10 -4.74 0.65
CA ALA A 226 -4.47 -3.89 -0.37
C ALA A 226 -5.43 -3.50 -1.50
N GLN A 227 -6.52 -4.23 -1.69
CA GLN A 227 -7.62 -3.82 -2.55
C GLN A 227 -8.58 -2.92 -1.75
N VAL A 228 -8.07 -1.75 -1.38
CA VAL A 228 -8.70 -0.74 -0.50
C VAL A 228 -9.96 -0.13 -1.12
N GLY A 229 -10.08 -0.15 -2.45
CA GLY A 229 -11.16 0.48 -3.22
C GLY A 229 -10.75 1.83 -3.77
N ILE A 230 -11.66 2.44 -4.54
CA ILE A 230 -11.41 3.71 -5.22
C ILE A 230 -12.30 4.86 -4.72
N ALA A 231 -12.96 4.66 -3.58
CA ALA A 231 -13.94 5.58 -3.02
C ALA A 231 -13.35 6.47 -1.92
N GLY A 232 -12.06 6.76 -2.04
CA GLY A 232 -11.29 7.61 -1.14
C GLY A 232 -11.47 9.09 -1.41
N ASN A 233 -10.75 9.89 -0.63
CA ASN A 233 -10.65 11.33 -0.86
C ASN A 233 -9.92 11.57 -2.18
N PRO A 234 -10.40 12.48 -3.06
CA PRO A 234 -9.60 12.92 -4.21
C PRO A 234 -8.32 13.65 -3.80
N LYS A 235 -8.16 13.98 -2.50
CA LYS A 235 -6.93 14.47 -1.93
C LYS A 235 -6.04 13.34 -1.42
N GLU A 236 -5.04 12.96 -2.19
CA GLU A 236 -4.15 11.84 -1.89
C GLU A 236 -3.10 12.26 -0.85
N ARG A 237 -3.06 11.54 0.28
CA ARG A 237 -2.21 11.89 1.44
C ARG A 237 -1.35 10.73 1.94
N PRO A 238 -0.52 10.11 1.08
CA PRO A 238 0.30 8.97 1.47
C PRO A 238 1.35 9.30 2.54
N MET A 239 1.88 10.52 2.60
CA MET A 239 2.88 10.89 3.60
C MET A 239 2.25 11.17 4.95
N ASP A 240 1.07 11.82 5.00
CA ASP A 240 0.33 11.99 6.25
C ASP A 240 -0.10 10.61 6.81
N ALA A 241 -0.55 9.69 5.94
CA ALA A 241 -0.91 8.32 6.33
C ALA A 241 0.29 7.53 6.88
N MET A 242 1.44 7.63 6.20
CA MET A 242 2.69 7.01 6.64
C MET A 242 3.11 7.51 8.02
N LEU A 243 3.17 8.82 8.24
CA LEU A 243 3.58 9.38 9.52
C LEU A 243 2.59 9.05 10.64
N ALA A 244 1.29 9.03 10.34
CA ALA A 244 0.26 8.60 11.29
C ALA A 244 0.44 7.13 11.69
N ALA A 245 0.67 6.24 10.72
CA ALA A 245 0.90 4.81 10.93
C ALA A 245 2.15 4.50 11.78
N LEU A 246 3.16 5.38 11.73
CA LEU A 246 4.41 5.26 12.48
C LEU A 246 4.36 5.96 13.86
N SER A 247 3.27 6.65 14.18
CA SER A 247 3.16 7.42 15.43
C SER A 247 3.15 6.52 16.67
N ALA A 248 3.68 7.03 17.78
CA ALA A 248 3.67 6.31 19.06
C ALA A 248 2.24 6.08 19.59
N GLN A 249 1.30 6.97 19.26
CA GLN A 249 -0.08 6.91 19.70
C GLN A 249 -0.80 5.71 19.08
N ILE A 250 -0.62 5.47 17.77
CA ILE A 250 -1.31 4.37 17.09
C ILE A 250 -0.67 3.01 17.35
N ASN A 251 0.65 2.97 17.61
CA ASN A 251 1.39 1.73 17.88
C ASN A 251 1.45 1.36 19.37
N GLY A 252 1.10 2.28 20.27
CA GLY A 252 1.10 2.07 21.73
C GLY A 252 -0.09 1.23 22.22
N PRO A 253 -0.14 0.90 23.52
CA PRO A 253 -1.21 0.11 24.12
C PRO A 253 -2.60 0.72 23.87
N GLY A 254 -3.52 -0.07 23.31
CA GLY A 254 -4.87 0.35 22.92
C GLY A 254 -4.94 1.17 21.62
N GLY A 255 -3.81 1.40 20.94
CA GLY A 255 -3.76 2.05 19.64
C GLY A 255 -4.19 1.11 18.50
N CYS A 256 -4.61 1.68 17.37
CA CYS A 256 -5.14 0.88 16.26
C CYS A 256 -4.13 -0.10 15.66
N ASN A 257 -2.85 0.24 15.71
CA ASN A 257 -1.75 -0.57 15.20
C ASN A 257 -0.89 -1.09 16.36
N GLU A 258 -1.48 -1.32 17.55
CA GLU A 258 -0.76 -1.75 18.73
C GLU A 258 0.24 -2.88 18.40
N ALA A 259 1.50 -2.66 18.77
CA ALA A 259 2.62 -3.59 18.55
C ALA A 259 2.99 -3.89 17.07
N PHE A 260 2.52 -3.10 16.09
CA PHE A 260 2.98 -3.21 14.70
C PHE A 260 4.44 -2.77 14.55
N LEU A 261 4.75 -1.51 14.89
CA LEU A 261 6.09 -0.94 14.70
C LEU A 261 7.07 -1.39 15.80
N ARG A 262 8.05 -2.21 15.44
CA ARG A 262 9.05 -2.76 16.36
C ARG A 262 10.35 -1.97 16.29
N GLU A 263 10.92 -1.68 17.44
CA GLU A 263 12.17 -0.91 17.53
C GLU A 263 13.34 -1.66 16.90
N ASP A 264 13.37 -2.99 17.03
CA ASP A 264 14.45 -3.86 16.55
C ASP A 264 14.22 -4.48 15.17
N ALA A 265 13.18 -4.06 14.43
CA ALA A 265 12.92 -4.49 13.07
C ALA A 265 13.43 -3.50 12.01
N LEU A 266 13.86 -4.00 10.85
CA LEU A 266 14.01 -3.15 9.67
C LEU A 266 12.62 -2.68 9.22
N LEU A 267 12.41 -1.39 9.00
CA LEU A 267 11.14 -0.86 8.49
C LEU A 267 11.21 -0.74 6.96
N VAL A 268 10.30 -1.40 6.26
CA VAL A 268 10.16 -1.29 4.80
C VAL A 268 8.86 -0.57 4.50
N ILE A 269 8.96 0.65 4.00
CA ILE A 269 7.81 1.48 3.63
C ILE A 269 7.60 1.35 2.12
N THR A 270 6.43 0.91 1.71
CA THR A 270 6.00 0.95 0.31
C THR A 270 4.80 1.87 0.20
N PHE A 271 4.88 2.94 -0.58
CA PHE A 271 3.72 3.78 -0.88
C PHE A 271 3.46 3.84 -2.37
N ILE A 272 2.20 3.97 -2.73
CA ILE A 272 1.74 4.07 -4.11
C ILE A 272 0.66 5.12 -4.26
N SER A 273 0.87 6.06 -5.18
CA SER A 273 -0.07 7.12 -5.58
C SER A 273 0.17 7.48 -7.04
N ASP A 274 -0.89 7.85 -7.76
CA ASP A 274 -0.80 8.41 -9.10
C ASP A 274 -1.23 9.89 -9.19
N ASP A 275 -1.58 10.54 -8.07
CA ASP A 275 -1.80 12.00 -8.06
C ASP A 275 -0.50 12.81 -8.18
N PRO A 276 -0.38 13.67 -9.21
CA PRO A 276 0.72 14.63 -9.30
C PRO A 276 0.77 15.72 -8.21
N ASN A 277 -0.32 15.98 -7.49
CA ASN A 277 -0.49 17.18 -6.68
C ASN A 277 0.20 17.09 -5.32
N TYR A 278 0.34 18.27 -4.68
CA TYR A 278 0.92 18.39 -3.35
C TYR A 278 -0.18 18.60 -2.32
N GLU A 279 -0.59 17.55 -1.63
CA GLU A 279 -1.75 17.58 -0.74
C GLU A 279 -1.48 17.05 0.68
N ASP A 280 -0.40 16.28 0.81
CA ASP A 280 0.26 15.96 2.07
C ASP A 280 0.66 17.23 2.83
N SER A 281 0.64 17.16 4.15
CA SER A 281 1.09 18.23 5.03
C SER A 281 2.59 18.13 5.27
N GLY A 282 3.28 19.26 5.39
CA GLY A 282 4.73 19.27 5.63
C GLY A 282 5.55 19.17 4.35
N THR A 283 6.80 18.74 4.45
CA THR A 283 7.82 18.73 3.38
C THR A 283 8.54 17.39 3.30
N PRO A 284 9.21 17.06 2.17
CA PRO A 284 10.03 15.86 2.06
C PRO A 284 11.05 15.70 3.19
N GLN A 285 11.59 16.81 3.71
CA GLN A 285 12.52 16.76 4.85
C GLN A 285 11.80 16.40 6.15
N GLU A 286 10.65 17.01 6.43
CA GLU A 286 9.86 16.72 7.63
C GLU A 286 9.34 15.27 7.63
N TRP A 287 8.96 14.73 6.47
CA TRP A 287 8.56 13.33 6.33
C TRP A 287 9.74 12.39 6.60
N TYR A 288 10.91 12.67 6.03
CA TYR A 288 12.13 11.91 6.30
C TYR A 288 12.48 11.95 7.80
N ASP A 289 12.47 13.13 8.41
CA ASP A 289 12.79 13.30 9.83
C ASP A 289 11.81 12.51 10.70
N GLY A 290 10.51 12.52 10.37
CA GLY A 290 9.48 11.75 11.09
C GLY A 290 9.69 10.23 11.02
N VAL A 291 10.02 9.71 9.84
CA VAL A 291 10.29 8.27 9.64
C VAL A 291 11.57 7.85 10.38
N VAL A 292 12.65 8.62 10.23
CA VAL A 292 13.93 8.32 10.90
C VAL A 292 13.78 8.42 12.42
N GLN A 293 12.99 9.37 12.93
CA GLN A 293 12.69 9.49 14.34
C GLN A 293 11.91 8.27 14.87
N ALA A 294 10.99 7.70 14.08
CA ALA A 294 10.30 6.46 14.41
C ALA A 294 11.27 5.27 14.58
N LYS A 295 12.43 5.33 13.92
CA LYS A 295 13.56 4.39 14.05
C LYS A 295 14.74 4.95 14.85
N LYS A 296 14.45 5.78 15.86
CA LYS A 296 15.41 6.29 16.86
C LYS A 296 16.61 7.06 16.27
N GLY A 297 16.43 7.66 15.10
CA GLY A 297 17.49 8.42 14.43
C GLY A 297 18.35 7.61 13.46
N ASP A 298 18.04 6.33 13.21
CA ASP A 298 18.81 5.49 12.29
C ASP A 298 18.15 5.38 10.91
N PRO A 299 18.67 6.09 9.87
CA PRO A 299 18.17 5.96 8.51
C PRO A 299 18.51 4.62 7.84
N ASN A 300 19.48 3.84 8.36
CA ASN A 300 19.79 2.51 7.83
C ASN A 300 18.78 1.45 8.29
N ALA A 301 17.94 1.79 9.28
CA ALA A 301 16.85 0.95 9.75
C ALA A 301 15.59 1.06 8.87
N VAL A 302 15.67 1.76 7.72
CA VAL A 302 14.54 2.07 6.85
C VAL A 302 14.88 1.80 5.40
N VAL A 303 13.97 1.13 4.69
CA VAL A 303 13.95 1.01 3.23
C VAL A 303 12.67 1.66 2.71
N VAL A 304 12.76 2.52 1.70
CA VAL A 304 11.59 3.16 1.09
C VAL A 304 11.44 2.75 -0.37
N VAL A 305 10.28 2.20 -0.72
CA VAL A 305 9.85 1.89 -2.09
C VAL A 305 8.69 2.81 -2.46
N GLY A 306 8.92 3.72 -3.40
CA GLY A 306 7.91 4.69 -3.83
C GLY A 306 7.46 4.42 -5.26
N PHE A 307 6.16 4.19 -5.45
CA PHE A 307 5.49 4.22 -6.74
C PHE A 307 4.81 5.58 -6.89
N THR A 308 5.42 6.48 -7.66
CA THR A 308 4.90 7.85 -7.84
C THR A 308 4.36 8.04 -9.26
N PRO A 309 3.60 9.11 -9.54
CA PRO A 309 3.14 9.40 -10.89
C PRO A 309 4.33 9.51 -11.84
N ALA A 310 4.15 9.12 -13.10
CA ALA A 310 5.13 9.41 -14.14
C ALA A 310 5.26 10.94 -14.33
N PHE A 311 6.39 11.39 -14.88
CA PHE A 311 6.70 12.80 -15.12
C PHE A 311 5.62 13.57 -15.91
N ASP A 312 4.66 12.91 -16.52
CA ASP A 312 3.56 13.47 -17.30
C ASP A 312 2.15 13.19 -16.72
N GLY A 313 2.03 12.39 -15.66
CA GLY A 313 0.75 11.85 -15.18
C GLY A 313 0.25 10.67 -16.02
N CYS A 314 1.15 9.75 -16.37
CA CYS A 314 0.91 8.56 -17.20
C CYS A 314 0.59 8.85 -18.68
N GLN A 315 1.12 9.95 -19.25
CA GLN A 315 0.82 10.46 -20.59
C GLN A 315 2.09 10.72 -21.45
N ASP A 316 2.48 9.77 -22.31
CA ASP A 316 3.40 9.90 -23.47
C ASP A 316 4.78 10.59 -23.29
N GLY A 317 5.25 10.80 -22.06
CA GLY A 317 6.58 11.31 -21.70
C GLY A 317 6.79 12.82 -21.91
N LYS A 318 5.72 13.61 -22.05
CA LYS A 318 5.81 15.01 -22.56
C LYS A 318 5.40 16.11 -21.55
N GLY A 319 5.11 15.76 -20.30
CA GLY A 319 4.72 16.70 -19.24
C GLY A 319 5.86 17.12 -18.29
N PRO A 320 5.68 18.21 -17.52
CA PRO A 320 6.61 18.62 -16.47
C PRO A 320 6.54 17.66 -15.27
N PRO A 321 7.67 17.39 -14.57
CA PRO A 321 7.75 16.45 -13.46
C PRO A 321 6.59 16.61 -12.47
N LYS A 322 5.86 15.51 -12.26
CA LYS A 322 4.75 15.39 -11.32
C LYS A 322 5.17 14.49 -10.15
N GLY A 323 4.64 14.73 -8.95
CA GLY A 323 5.03 13.96 -7.76
C GLY A 323 6.50 14.10 -7.34
N SER A 324 7.19 15.18 -7.76
CA SER A 324 8.64 15.37 -7.49
C SER A 324 8.99 15.42 -6.00
N HIS A 325 8.04 15.85 -5.16
CA HIS A 325 8.19 15.90 -3.71
C HIS A 325 8.29 14.48 -3.11
N TRP A 326 7.52 13.52 -3.61
CA TRP A 326 7.63 12.12 -3.20
C TRP A 326 8.93 11.49 -3.72
N ALA A 327 9.34 11.79 -4.95
CA ALA A 327 10.63 11.35 -5.47
C ALA A 327 11.80 11.93 -4.65
N GLU A 328 11.73 13.20 -4.24
CA GLU A 328 12.70 13.81 -3.32
C GLU A 328 12.73 13.09 -1.98
N PHE A 329 11.57 12.79 -1.39
CA PHE A 329 11.47 12.05 -0.13
C PHE A 329 12.12 10.66 -0.23
N VAL A 330 11.79 9.88 -1.26
CA VAL A 330 12.36 8.53 -1.50
C VAL A 330 13.89 8.62 -1.60
N ALA A 331 14.41 9.60 -2.34
CA ALA A 331 15.85 9.80 -2.55
C ALA A 331 16.64 10.22 -1.29
N LYS A 332 15.97 10.62 -0.19
CA LYS A 332 16.65 10.94 1.07
C LYS A 332 17.15 9.72 1.84
N PHE A 333 16.59 8.54 1.59
CA PHE A 333 16.99 7.32 2.29
C PHE A 333 18.20 6.64 1.62
N PRO A 334 19.16 6.12 2.39
CA PRO A 334 20.31 5.40 1.83
C PRO A 334 19.89 4.13 1.08
N SER A 335 18.81 3.49 1.54
CA SER A 335 18.19 2.33 0.91
C SER A 335 16.81 2.71 0.38
N ASN A 336 16.73 2.88 -0.94
CA ASN A 336 15.49 3.28 -1.58
C ASN A 336 15.32 2.64 -2.96
N LEU A 337 14.07 2.58 -3.42
CA LEU A 337 13.71 2.21 -4.78
C LEU A 337 12.57 3.11 -5.23
N HIS A 338 12.78 3.82 -6.33
CA HIS A 338 11.77 4.67 -6.95
C HIS A 338 11.29 4.03 -8.26
N SER A 339 9.98 3.97 -8.46
CA SER A 339 9.36 3.49 -9.68
C SER A 339 8.13 4.32 -10.05
N SER A 340 7.69 4.18 -11.30
CA SER A 340 6.46 4.79 -11.77
C SER A 340 5.25 3.94 -11.40
N ALA A 341 4.24 4.56 -10.79
CA ALA A 341 2.93 3.97 -10.58
C ALA A 341 2.25 3.60 -11.92
N CYS A 342 2.54 4.33 -13.01
CA CYS A 342 1.99 4.07 -14.34
C CYS A 342 2.56 2.81 -15.03
N GLY A 343 3.60 2.20 -14.47
CA GLY A 343 4.19 0.98 -15.02
C GLY A 343 3.25 -0.22 -14.89
N THR A 344 3.50 -1.26 -15.69
CA THR A 344 2.71 -2.51 -15.65
C THR A 344 3.45 -3.70 -15.02
N ASP A 345 4.70 -3.52 -14.58
CA ASP A 345 5.57 -4.61 -14.08
C ASP A 345 6.01 -4.39 -12.63
N TYR A 346 5.04 -4.45 -11.71
CA TYR A 346 5.32 -4.30 -10.29
C TYR A 346 6.10 -5.50 -9.74
N ALA A 347 5.96 -6.67 -10.34
CA ALA A 347 6.69 -7.88 -9.94
C ALA A 347 8.21 -7.69 -10.07
N SER A 348 8.68 -7.07 -11.16
CA SER A 348 10.09 -6.74 -11.33
C SER A 348 10.57 -5.70 -10.31
N VAL A 349 9.76 -4.68 -10.02
CA VAL A 349 10.09 -3.67 -8.98
C VAL A 349 10.21 -4.34 -7.61
N PHE A 350 9.28 -5.21 -7.23
CA PHE A 350 9.37 -5.95 -5.97
C PHE A 350 10.54 -6.92 -5.93
N THR A 351 10.93 -7.52 -7.05
CA THR A 351 12.15 -8.33 -7.13
C THR A 351 13.39 -7.49 -6.83
N GLN A 352 13.47 -6.26 -7.36
CA GLN A 352 14.55 -5.32 -7.03
C GLN A 352 14.47 -4.85 -5.57
N ALA A 353 13.27 -4.62 -5.05
CA ALA A 353 13.06 -4.25 -3.65
C ALA A 353 13.61 -5.32 -2.70
N VAL A 354 13.41 -6.61 -2.99
CA VAL A 354 13.98 -7.72 -2.21
C VAL A 354 15.50 -7.60 -2.14
N THR A 355 16.19 -7.31 -3.25
CA THR A 355 17.64 -7.10 -3.25
C THR A 355 18.04 -5.91 -2.36
N VAL A 356 17.35 -4.77 -2.47
CA VAL A 356 17.63 -3.60 -1.63
C VAL A 356 17.41 -3.90 -0.15
N ILE A 357 16.35 -4.66 0.18
CA ILE A 357 16.04 -5.07 1.56
C ILE A 357 17.14 -6.00 2.10
N ASP A 358 17.55 -6.99 1.32
CA ASP A 358 18.62 -7.93 1.71
C ASP A 358 19.94 -7.21 2.01
N GLU A 359 20.37 -6.33 1.09
CA GLU A 359 21.57 -5.50 1.30
C GLU A 359 21.44 -4.53 2.49
N SER A 360 20.23 -4.07 2.79
CA SER A 360 19.97 -3.20 3.95
C SER A 360 20.02 -3.98 5.25
N CYS A 361 19.53 -5.22 5.23
CA CYS A 361 19.61 -6.12 6.37
C CYS A 361 21.05 -6.40 6.77
N ASP A 362 21.97 -6.58 5.83
CA ASP A 362 23.40 -6.76 6.12
C ASP A 362 24.05 -5.54 6.81
N LYS A 363 23.50 -4.35 6.58
CA LYS A 363 24.01 -3.08 7.14
C LYS A 363 23.33 -2.70 8.46
N TYR A 364 22.09 -3.14 8.65
CA TYR A 364 21.29 -2.78 9.82
C TYR A 364 21.78 -3.50 11.08
N VAL A 365 21.99 -2.72 12.14
CA VAL A 365 22.35 -3.22 13.47
C VAL A 365 21.19 -2.91 14.41
N PRO A 366 20.38 -3.90 14.81
CA PRO A 366 19.29 -3.68 15.74
C PRO A 366 19.78 -3.06 17.06
N PRO A 367 19.02 -2.13 17.66
CA PRO A 367 19.32 -1.62 19.00
C PRO A 367 19.32 -2.77 20.02
N ILE A 368 20.26 -2.75 20.96
CA ILE A 368 20.33 -3.72 22.06
C ILE A 368 19.15 -3.46 23.00
N GLN A 369 18.34 -4.49 23.25
CA GLN A 369 17.19 -4.43 24.17
C GLN A 369 17.58 -4.48 25.64
#